data_AF-A0A0F9CGQ0-F1
#
_entry.id   AF-A0A0F9CGQ0-F1
#
_cell.length_a   1.000
_cell.length_b   1.000
_cell.length_c   1.000
_cell.angle_alpha   90.00
_cell.angle_beta   90.00
_cell.angle_gamma   90.00
#
_symmetry.space_group_name_H-M   'P 1'
#
loop_
_entity.id
_entity.type
_entity.pdbx_description
1 polymer ?
#
loop_
_entity_poly.entity_id
_entity_poly.type
_entity_poly.pdbx_seq_one_letter_code
_entity_poly.pdbx_strand_id
1 'polypeptide(L)'
;MCGIAGIVGKSANIENAKWMSRVLAHRGPDQEGYFHEGRIALGHRRLSIIDLSEAGKQPFYNDDKSLVLVFNGEIYNYLEIRKELNKKYQFRSKTDTEVLLYAYQEWGIDCLSKFIGMFAFAIYDKKRDLIFCARDRIGKKPLFYYKDNENFFFASEIKALLSIGVPRIPNYKIIYDYLYYGYYDHTNETFFKDIFSLPQGHYFLIKDNNFTIKKYWEVGDRLINIKFKREKSLISKFKELIIDSLSLRLRSDTPIGVTLSGGLDSSSLMAIIDQLFEKKDTIFTYSIFYKNPIFSEEMYINEMADFKEWTNYNIRISHEDIKNHMLDVLRSQDQPYAGVPTIAYAELMKKARKNGCIVLLEGQGMDEMVGGYKYYYGAYILDLIFKGRLLAAYNELKAIKIKRINIPSFLIKAILNVYFHRAQDGTKPTYTKGIKVIFFRKFKRTKSIKIFFFCCILLHIFNKF
;
A
#
# COMPACT_ATOMS: atom_id res chain seq x y z
N MET A 1 -11.14 -1.27 9.05
CA MET A 1 -10.13 -0.19 9.09
C MET A 1 -10.85 1.11 9.44
N CYS A 2 -10.26 2.13 10.04
CA CYS A 2 -11.02 3.37 10.24
C CYS A 2 -11.41 4.05 8.89
N GLY A 3 -12.36 4.99 8.96
CA GLY A 3 -12.73 5.89 7.86
C GLY A 3 -12.65 7.34 8.32
N ILE A 4 -12.05 8.20 7.49
CA ILE A 4 -11.98 9.63 7.73
C ILE A 4 -12.63 10.40 6.59
N ALA A 5 -13.23 11.54 6.92
CA ALA A 5 -13.81 12.48 5.98
C ALA A 5 -13.64 13.92 6.50
N GLY A 6 -13.54 14.88 5.60
CA GLY A 6 -13.48 16.29 5.98
C GLY A 6 -13.84 17.26 4.87
N ILE A 7 -14.25 18.44 5.30
CA ILE A 7 -14.72 19.56 4.49
C ILE A 7 -14.04 20.83 4.99
N VAL A 8 -13.49 21.61 4.06
CA VAL A 8 -12.90 22.92 4.31
C VAL A 8 -13.56 23.91 3.35
N GLY A 9 -14.43 24.79 3.84
CA GLY A 9 -15.14 25.73 2.98
C GLY A 9 -16.54 26.08 3.47
N LYS A 10 -17.34 26.65 2.56
CA LYS A 10 -18.69 27.16 2.84
C LYS A 10 -19.69 26.05 3.18
N SER A 11 -19.54 24.87 2.60
CA SER A 11 -20.41 23.71 2.84
C SER A 11 -20.01 22.91 4.09
N ALA A 12 -19.02 23.37 4.86
CA ALA A 12 -18.66 22.73 6.11
C ALA A 12 -19.80 22.90 7.11
N ASN A 13 -20.38 21.77 7.51
CA ASN A 13 -21.33 21.68 8.60
C ASN A 13 -21.34 20.26 9.16
N ILE A 14 -21.92 20.12 10.35
CA ILE A 14 -21.95 18.84 11.07
C ILE A 14 -22.74 17.75 10.32
N GLU A 15 -23.81 18.12 9.61
CA GLU A 15 -24.67 17.15 8.90
C GLU A 15 -23.95 16.56 7.68
N ASN A 16 -23.21 17.37 6.93
CA ASN A 16 -22.37 16.88 5.84
C ASN A 16 -21.28 15.94 6.36
N ALA A 17 -20.62 16.27 7.49
CA ALA A 17 -19.65 15.36 8.11
C ALA A 17 -20.28 14.02 8.54
N LYS A 18 -21.51 14.05 9.08
CA LYS A 18 -22.29 12.84 9.40
C LYS A 18 -22.63 12.02 8.16
N TRP A 19 -23.06 12.65 7.07
CA TRP A 19 -23.37 11.96 5.82
C TRP A 19 -22.15 11.27 5.21
N MET A 20 -21.03 11.98 5.10
CA MET A 20 -19.77 11.40 4.63
C MET A 20 -19.32 10.25 5.52
N SER A 21 -19.43 10.39 6.85
CA SER A 21 -19.08 9.33 7.79
C SER A 21 -20.01 8.11 7.69
N ARG A 22 -21.32 8.30 7.48
CA ARG A 22 -22.31 7.21 7.40
C ARG A 22 -21.99 6.22 6.28
N VAL A 23 -21.59 6.71 5.11
CA VAL A 23 -21.23 5.84 3.98
C VAL A 23 -19.88 5.13 4.17
N LEU A 24 -19.11 5.48 5.21
CA LEU A 24 -17.86 4.82 5.60
C LEU A 24 -18.04 3.84 6.77
N ALA A 25 -19.28 3.57 7.22
CA ALA A 25 -19.54 2.73 8.40
C ALA A 25 -18.98 1.31 8.27
N HIS A 26 -18.93 0.73 7.06
CA HIS A 26 -18.33 -0.59 6.83
C HIS A 26 -16.84 -0.65 7.15
N ARG A 27 -16.15 0.50 7.11
CA ARG A 27 -14.74 0.59 7.47
C ARG A 27 -14.61 0.45 8.99
N GLY A 28 -15.26 1.36 9.72
CA GLY A 28 -15.17 1.51 11.17
C GLY A 28 -16.53 1.41 11.85
N PRO A 29 -17.00 0.18 12.15
CA PRO A 29 -18.33 -0.04 12.72
C PRO A 29 -18.41 0.17 14.24
N ASP A 30 -17.28 0.34 14.94
CA ASP A 30 -17.26 0.26 16.40
C ASP A 30 -17.63 1.60 17.05
N GLN A 31 -17.16 2.72 16.48
CA GLN A 31 -17.48 4.07 16.96
C GLN A 31 -17.57 5.08 15.82
N GLU A 32 -18.23 6.19 16.10
CA GLU A 32 -18.27 7.38 15.24
C GLU A 32 -18.00 8.65 16.04
N GLY A 33 -17.52 9.69 15.35
CA GLY A 33 -17.37 11.01 15.92
C GLY A 33 -17.24 12.09 14.87
N TYR A 34 -17.52 13.32 15.30
CA TYR A 34 -17.68 14.47 14.41
C TYR A 34 -17.08 15.72 15.03
N PHE A 35 -16.62 16.63 14.19
CA PHE A 35 -16.17 17.97 14.58
C PHE A 35 -16.71 18.97 13.56
N HIS A 36 -17.12 20.14 14.03
CA HIS A 36 -17.49 21.27 13.18
C HIS A 36 -17.15 22.57 13.89
N GLU A 37 -16.40 23.44 13.22
CA GLU A 37 -16.09 24.79 13.69
C GLU A 37 -15.79 25.69 12.49
N GLY A 38 -16.53 26.79 12.37
CA GLY A 38 -16.36 27.75 11.27
C GLY A 38 -16.45 27.07 9.90
N ARG A 39 -15.34 27.07 9.15
CA ARG A 39 -15.26 26.52 7.79
C ARG A 39 -14.76 25.09 7.74
N ILE A 40 -14.64 24.41 8.88
CA ILE A 40 -14.06 23.07 9.01
C ILE A 40 -15.10 22.11 9.55
N ALA A 41 -15.30 20.98 8.87
CA ALA A 41 -16.06 19.85 9.39
C ALA A 41 -15.29 18.54 9.16
N LEU A 42 -15.24 17.67 10.17
CA LEU A 42 -14.54 16.38 10.14
C LEU A 42 -15.46 15.26 10.63
N GLY A 43 -15.35 14.10 10.00
CA GLY A 43 -16.05 12.88 10.38
C GLY A 43 -15.09 11.70 10.51
N HIS A 44 -15.32 10.85 11.50
CA HIS A 44 -14.54 9.64 11.76
C HIS A 44 -15.43 8.42 12.00
N ARG A 45 -14.96 7.28 11.50
CA ARG A 45 -15.47 5.92 11.76
C ARG A 45 -14.33 5.08 12.31
N ARG A 46 -14.50 4.48 13.48
CA ARG A 46 -13.45 3.73 14.16
C ARG A 46 -13.63 2.23 14.00
N LEU A 47 -12.55 1.55 13.64
CA LEU A 47 -12.35 0.14 13.95
C LEU A 47 -11.29 0.08 15.05
N SER A 48 -11.65 -0.43 16.23
CA SER A 48 -10.79 -0.46 17.41
C SER A 48 -9.82 -1.64 17.33
N ILE A 49 -8.52 -1.34 17.14
CA ILE A 49 -7.44 -2.35 17.05
C ILE A 49 -6.46 -2.23 18.21
N ILE A 50 -6.03 -0.99 18.51
CA ILE A 50 -5.16 -0.64 19.64
C ILE A 50 -6.00 0.19 20.61
N ASP A 51 -5.98 -0.19 21.89
CA ASP A 51 -6.76 0.39 22.99
C ASP A 51 -8.27 0.36 22.70
N LEU A 52 -8.93 -0.75 23.04
CA LEU A 52 -10.36 -0.96 22.73
C LEU A 52 -11.33 -0.06 23.53
N SER A 53 -10.81 0.82 24.40
CA SER A 53 -11.62 1.72 25.21
C SER A 53 -12.10 2.96 24.44
N GLU A 54 -12.98 3.74 25.07
CA GLU A 54 -13.40 5.06 24.58
C GLU A 54 -12.25 6.08 24.50
N ALA A 55 -11.11 5.83 25.14
CA ALA A 55 -9.96 6.74 25.14
C ALA A 55 -9.38 6.96 23.73
N GLY A 56 -9.60 6.01 22.80
CA GLY A 56 -9.19 6.13 21.40
C GLY A 56 -10.24 6.72 20.45
N LYS A 57 -11.37 7.21 20.96
CA LYS A 57 -12.41 7.83 20.16
C LYS A 57 -11.87 9.07 19.42
N GLN A 58 -12.31 9.25 18.18
CA GLN A 58 -11.91 10.38 17.34
C GLN A 58 -13.14 11.14 16.81
N PRO A 59 -13.06 12.46 16.52
CA PRO A 59 -11.86 13.29 16.48
C PRO A 59 -11.11 13.38 17.80
N PHE A 60 -9.79 13.18 17.76
CA PHE A 60 -8.92 13.19 18.94
C PHE A 60 -8.39 14.60 19.16
N TYR A 61 -8.31 15.02 20.43
CA TYR A 61 -7.89 16.37 20.81
C TYR A 61 -6.61 16.32 21.63
N ASN A 62 -5.78 17.36 21.54
CA ASN A 62 -4.73 17.59 22.52
C ASN A 62 -5.33 18.21 23.81
N ASP A 63 -4.50 18.47 24.82
CA ASP A 63 -4.96 18.91 26.15
C ASP A 63 -5.78 20.20 26.12
N ASP A 64 -5.34 21.22 25.37
CA ASP A 64 -6.03 22.50 25.24
C ASP A 64 -7.07 22.54 24.10
N LYS A 65 -7.30 21.40 23.43
CA LYS A 65 -8.21 21.24 22.29
C LYS A 65 -7.93 22.20 21.12
N SER A 66 -6.71 22.73 21.02
CA SER A 66 -6.28 23.54 19.88
C SER A 66 -5.92 22.71 18.65
N LEU A 67 -5.71 21.41 18.83
CA LEU A 67 -5.49 20.44 17.74
C LEU A 67 -6.63 19.43 17.70
N VAL A 68 -7.11 19.12 16.49
CA VAL A 68 -8.16 18.13 16.23
C VAL A 68 -7.69 17.14 15.18
N LEU A 69 -7.65 15.85 15.50
CA LEU A 69 -7.13 14.78 14.65
C LEU A 69 -8.25 13.81 14.24
N VAL A 70 -8.31 13.48 12.96
CA VAL A 70 -8.96 12.25 12.46
C VAL A 70 -7.93 11.40 11.73
N PHE A 71 -7.90 10.11 12.03
CA PHE A 71 -6.84 9.19 11.63
C PHE A 71 -7.39 7.82 11.25
N ASN A 72 -6.97 7.36 10.07
CA ASN A 72 -7.13 5.99 9.59
C ASN A 72 -5.76 5.36 9.35
N GLY A 73 -5.35 4.48 10.24
CA GLY A 73 -4.08 3.77 10.11
C GLY A 73 -3.54 3.27 11.43
N GLU A 74 -2.25 2.93 11.40
CA GLU A 74 -1.44 2.50 12.53
C GLU A 74 -0.04 3.12 12.44
N ILE A 75 0.43 3.70 13.54
CA ILE A 75 1.84 4.07 13.74
C ILE A 75 2.50 2.93 14.50
N TYR A 76 3.13 1.99 13.80
CA TYR A 76 3.67 0.77 14.41
C TYR A 76 4.75 1.04 15.46
N ASN A 77 5.56 2.10 15.26
CA ASN A 77 6.60 2.51 16.20
C ASN A 77 6.11 3.53 17.26
N TYR A 78 4.82 3.53 17.59
CA TYR A 78 4.24 4.48 18.54
C TYR A 78 4.84 4.36 19.95
N LEU A 79 5.23 3.17 20.40
CA LEU A 79 5.85 2.99 21.72
C LEU A 79 7.22 3.66 21.82
N GLU A 80 8.02 3.55 20.75
CA GLU A 80 9.32 4.18 20.64
C GLU A 80 9.19 5.71 20.63
N ILE A 81 8.24 6.24 19.86
CA ILE A 81 7.95 7.68 19.81
C ILE A 81 7.39 8.17 21.15
N ARG A 82 6.48 7.41 21.77
CA ARG A 82 5.92 7.74 23.09
C ARG A 82 7.00 7.86 24.15
N LYS A 83 8.01 7.00 24.14
CA LYS A 83 9.15 7.09 25.06
C LYS A 83 9.91 8.42 24.93
N GLU A 84 10.04 8.95 23.71
CA GLU A 84 10.65 10.26 23.45
C GLU A 84 9.75 11.40 23.99
N LEU A 85 8.44 11.31 23.74
CA LEU A 85 7.45 12.34 24.09
C LEU A 85 7.01 12.36 25.55
N ASN A 86 7.09 11.24 26.28
CA ASN A 86 6.71 11.13 27.70
C ASN A 86 7.45 12.11 28.62
N LYS A 87 8.58 12.67 28.17
CA LYS A 87 9.34 13.70 28.89
C LYS A 87 8.66 15.07 28.89
N LYS A 88 7.71 15.29 27.98
CA LYS A 88 7.07 16.60 27.73
C LYS A 88 5.54 16.53 27.79
N TYR A 89 4.95 15.38 27.50
CA TYR A 89 3.51 15.19 27.42
C TYR A 89 3.04 14.09 28.36
N GLN A 90 1.87 14.31 28.97
CA GLN A 90 1.16 13.28 29.72
C GLN A 90 0.17 12.58 28.79
N PHE A 91 0.32 11.26 28.66
CA PHE A 91 -0.55 10.46 27.81
C PHE A 91 -1.73 9.90 28.62
N ARG A 92 -2.94 10.04 28.09
CA ARG A 92 -4.19 9.55 28.70
C ARG A 92 -4.77 8.29 28.07
N SER A 93 -4.21 7.85 26.93
CA SER A 93 -4.61 6.63 26.24
C SER A 93 -3.40 5.72 25.99
N LYS A 94 -3.65 4.50 25.50
CA LYS A 94 -2.62 3.60 24.96
C LYS A 94 -2.56 3.63 23.44
N THR A 95 -3.36 4.50 22.80
CA THR A 95 -3.42 4.58 21.34
C THR A 95 -2.16 5.17 20.72
N ASP A 96 -1.88 4.72 19.50
CA ASP A 96 -0.96 5.35 18.58
C ASP A 96 -1.50 6.70 18.04
N THR A 97 -2.81 6.89 18.06
CA THR A 97 -3.51 8.14 17.70
C THR A 97 -3.04 9.32 18.55
N GLU A 98 -2.94 9.14 19.87
CA GLU A 98 -2.45 10.18 20.78
C GLU A 98 -0.97 10.50 20.51
N VAL A 99 -0.15 9.47 20.25
CA VAL A 99 1.26 9.62 19.89
C VAL A 99 1.42 10.43 18.60
N LEU A 100 0.58 10.17 17.59
CA LEU A 100 0.55 10.92 16.35
C LEU A 100 0.27 12.41 16.62
N LEU A 101 -0.74 12.72 17.43
CA LEU A 101 -1.11 14.10 17.71
C LEU A 101 0.00 14.86 18.46
N TYR A 102 0.58 14.26 19.50
CA TYR A 102 1.69 14.89 20.22
C TYR A 102 2.98 14.96 19.41
N ALA A 103 3.24 14.00 18.53
CA ALA A 103 4.35 14.09 17.59
C ALA A 103 4.20 15.29 16.64
N TYR A 104 2.98 15.58 16.16
CA TYR A 104 2.72 16.81 15.40
C TYR A 104 2.82 18.07 16.27
N GLN A 105 2.31 18.03 17.51
CA GLN A 105 2.41 19.19 18.41
C GLN A 105 3.87 19.58 18.70
N GLU A 106 4.75 18.59 18.86
CA GLU A 106 6.17 18.78 19.16
C GLU A 106 7.00 19.11 17.90
N TRP A 107 6.82 18.37 16.81
CA TRP A 107 7.71 18.45 15.63
C TRP A 107 7.04 19.05 14.38
N GLY A 108 5.77 19.43 14.44
CA GLY A 108 5.01 19.87 13.28
C GLY A 108 5.02 18.82 12.17
N ILE A 109 5.28 19.25 10.93
CA ILE A 109 5.30 18.37 9.74
C ILE A 109 6.44 17.34 9.80
N ASP A 110 7.54 17.64 10.50
CA ASP A 110 8.72 16.77 10.57
C ASP A 110 8.43 15.44 11.29
N CYS A 111 7.31 15.34 12.00
CA CYS A 111 6.81 14.10 12.59
C CYS A 111 6.68 12.97 11.55
N LEU A 112 6.38 13.29 10.28
CA LEU A 112 6.24 12.31 9.20
C LEU A 112 7.52 11.50 8.94
N SER A 113 8.68 12.09 9.21
CA SER A 113 9.97 11.40 9.06
C SER A 113 10.18 10.31 10.12
N LYS A 114 9.55 10.46 11.29
CA LYS A 114 9.65 9.54 12.45
C LYS A 114 8.69 8.37 12.37
N PHE A 115 7.57 8.51 11.65
CA PHE A 115 6.55 7.46 11.60
C PHE A 115 6.97 6.24 10.76
N ILE A 116 6.82 5.05 11.35
CA ILE A 116 6.81 3.76 10.67
C ILE A 116 5.38 3.24 10.79
N GLY A 117 4.63 3.25 9.68
CA GLY A 117 3.19 3.01 9.74
C GLY A 117 2.52 2.93 8.39
N MET A 118 1.24 2.60 8.42
CA MET A 118 0.30 2.78 7.32
C MET A 118 -0.74 3.79 7.78
N PHE A 119 -0.94 4.89 7.08
CA PHE A 119 -1.76 5.98 7.60
C PHE A 119 -2.30 6.92 6.53
N ALA A 120 -3.50 7.39 6.79
CA ALA A 120 -4.04 8.63 6.27
C ALA A 120 -4.63 9.40 7.46
N PHE A 121 -4.27 10.66 7.64
CA PHE A 121 -4.82 11.48 8.72
C PHE A 121 -5.06 12.92 8.29
N ALA A 122 -5.86 13.63 9.07
CA ALA A 122 -6.05 15.07 9.00
C ALA A 122 -5.96 15.69 10.40
N ILE A 123 -5.16 16.73 10.54
CA ILE A 123 -5.05 17.56 11.75
C ILE A 123 -5.55 18.96 11.41
N TYR A 124 -6.52 19.45 12.18
CA TYR A 124 -6.87 20.86 12.22
C TYR A 124 -6.14 21.53 13.38
N ASP A 125 -5.26 22.47 13.05
CA ASP A 125 -4.54 23.32 13.98
C ASP A 125 -5.24 24.67 14.07
N LYS A 126 -6.06 24.83 15.12
CA LYS A 126 -6.91 26.01 15.33
C LYS A 126 -6.10 27.28 15.49
N LYS A 127 -4.94 27.20 16.15
CA LYS A 127 -4.07 28.36 16.41
C LYS A 127 -3.48 28.91 15.11
N ARG A 128 -3.25 28.05 14.13
CA ARG A 128 -2.67 28.42 12.83
C ARG A 128 -3.69 28.55 11.69
N ASP A 129 -4.96 28.27 11.97
CA ASP A 129 -6.03 28.03 10.99
C ASP A 129 -5.54 27.17 9.80
N LEU A 130 -5.01 25.99 10.14
CA LEU A 130 -4.29 25.13 9.21
C LEU A 130 -4.85 23.71 9.24
N ILE A 131 -5.18 23.17 8.07
CA ILE A 131 -5.42 21.75 7.89
C ILE A 131 -4.16 21.10 7.33
N PHE A 132 -3.66 20.10 8.04
CA PHE A 132 -2.54 19.26 7.64
C PHE A 132 -2.99 17.82 7.47
N CYS A 133 -2.95 17.32 6.24
CA CYS A 133 -3.32 15.93 5.93
C CYS A 133 -2.14 15.20 5.30
N ALA A 134 -1.88 13.96 5.71
CA ALA A 134 -0.79 13.17 5.15
C ALA A 134 -1.24 11.74 4.84
N ARG A 135 -0.60 11.16 3.81
CA ARG A 135 -0.74 9.75 3.43
C ARG A 135 0.62 9.06 3.49
N ASP A 136 0.64 7.83 3.98
CA ASP A 136 1.87 7.08 4.25
C ASP A 136 2.78 6.90 3.02
N ARG A 137 4.02 6.49 3.32
CA ARG A 137 5.17 6.42 2.39
C ARG A 137 4.86 5.71 1.08
N ILE A 138 4.05 4.65 1.14
CA ILE A 138 3.71 3.80 -0.02
C ILE A 138 2.22 3.79 -0.31
N GLY A 139 1.43 4.65 0.35
CA GLY A 139 0.03 4.84 0.05
C GLY A 139 -0.89 3.70 0.48
N LYS A 140 -0.53 2.94 1.52
CA LYS A 140 -1.34 1.81 2.01
C LYS A 140 -2.76 2.22 2.42
N LYS A 141 -2.91 3.35 3.10
CA LYS A 141 -4.25 3.86 3.44
C LYS A 141 -4.75 4.82 2.36
N PRO A 142 -5.99 4.66 1.87
CA PRO A 142 -6.51 5.53 0.83
C PRO A 142 -6.86 6.91 1.40
N LEU A 143 -6.63 7.94 0.58
CA LEU A 143 -7.11 9.29 0.83
C LEU A 143 -7.39 9.97 -0.52
N PHE A 144 -8.64 10.32 -0.75
CA PHE A 144 -9.11 11.00 -1.95
C PHE A 144 -9.50 12.42 -1.61
N TYR A 145 -9.43 13.31 -2.59
CA TYR A 145 -9.85 14.70 -2.45
C TYR A 145 -10.50 15.25 -3.73
N TYR A 146 -11.34 16.26 -3.54
CA TYR A 146 -11.99 17.05 -4.58
C TYR A 146 -11.99 18.53 -4.14
N LYS A 147 -11.82 19.46 -5.08
CA LYS A 147 -11.83 20.89 -4.80
C LYS A 147 -12.68 21.62 -5.83
N ASP A 148 -13.56 22.48 -5.37
CA ASP A 148 -14.26 23.47 -6.18
C ASP A 148 -13.88 24.90 -5.77
N ASN A 149 -14.65 25.90 -6.21
CA ASN A 149 -14.37 27.31 -5.95
C ASN A 149 -14.57 27.71 -4.48
N GLU A 150 -15.47 27.04 -3.75
CA GLU A 150 -15.86 27.40 -2.38
C GLU A 150 -15.41 26.37 -1.33
N ASN A 151 -15.09 25.15 -1.76
CA ASN A 151 -14.89 24.00 -0.87
C ASN A 151 -13.73 23.11 -1.29
N PHE A 152 -13.12 22.50 -0.28
CA PHE A 152 -12.20 21.38 -0.41
C PHE A 152 -12.72 20.20 0.41
N PHE A 153 -12.77 19.03 -0.19
CA PHE A 153 -13.28 17.81 0.41
C PHE A 153 -12.21 16.74 0.39
N PHE A 154 -12.12 15.94 1.45
CA PHE A 154 -11.27 14.74 1.46
C PHE A 154 -11.96 13.60 2.19
N ALA A 155 -11.65 12.36 1.79
CA ALA A 155 -12.17 11.17 2.46
C ALA A 155 -11.34 9.92 2.18
N SER A 156 -11.51 8.88 3.02
CA SER A 156 -10.91 7.57 2.80
C SER A 156 -11.44 6.84 1.55
N GLU A 157 -12.66 7.15 1.11
CA GLU A 157 -13.30 6.51 -0.05
C GLU A 157 -14.05 7.56 -0.88
N ILE A 158 -14.17 7.33 -2.19
CA ILE A 158 -14.76 8.27 -3.13
C ILE A 158 -16.26 8.42 -2.84
N LYS A 159 -16.96 7.36 -2.43
CA LYS A 159 -18.39 7.39 -2.09
C LYS A 159 -18.74 8.46 -1.04
N ALA A 160 -17.82 8.77 -0.12
CA ALA A 160 -18.02 9.83 0.87
C ALA A 160 -17.98 11.23 0.26
N LEU A 161 -17.16 11.46 -0.76
CA LEU A 161 -17.19 12.70 -1.53
C LEU A 161 -18.51 12.79 -2.33
N LEU A 162 -18.90 11.70 -2.98
CA LEU A 162 -20.13 11.67 -3.79
C LEU A 162 -21.41 11.79 -2.96
N SER A 163 -21.40 11.44 -1.67
CA SER A 163 -22.60 11.51 -0.81
C SER A 163 -23.03 12.92 -0.46
N ILE A 164 -22.16 13.91 -0.63
CA ILE A 164 -22.41 15.33 -0.33
C ILE A 164 -22.50 16.21 -1.58
N GLY A 165 -22.71 15.58 -2.74
CA GLY A 165 -22.97 16.31 -3.99
C GLY A 165 -21.76 16.57 -4.88
N VAL A 166 -20.58 16.00 -4.59
CA VAL A 166 -19.45 16.04 -5.55
C VAL A 166 -19.89 15.39 -6.88
N PRO A 167 -19.66 16.05 -8.04
CA PRO A 167 -20.17 15.56 -9.33
C PRO A 167 -19.69 14.15 -9.69
N ARG A 168 -20.61 13.34 -10.22
CA ARG A 168 -20.33 11.97 -10.71
C ARG A 168 -20.01 11.98 -12.20
N ILE A 169 -18.90 12.63 -12.56
CA ILE A 169 -18.49 12.78 -13.96
C ILE A 169 -17.42 11.72 -14.30
N PRO A 170 -17.61 10.88 -15.34
CA PRO A 170 -16.59 9.90 -15.73
C PRO A 170 -15.28 10.54 -16.19
N ASN A 171 -14.15 9.99 -15.76
CA ASN A 171 -12.83 10.32 -16.31
C ASN A 171 -12.51 9.40 -17.50
N TYR A 172 -12.89 9.82 -18.71
CA TYR A 172 -12.72 9.00 -19.93
C TYR A 172 -11.27 8.64 -20.24
N LYS A 173 -10.30 9.45 -19.82
CA LYS A 173 -8.87 9.14 -19.99
C LYS A 173 -8.47 7.93 -19.14
N ILE A 174 -8.85 7.92 -17.87
CA ILE A 174 -8.54 6.80 -16.96
C ILE A 174 -9.34 5.54 -17.34
N ILE A 175 -10.59 5.72 -17.79
CA ILE A 175 -11.39 4.62 -18.34
C ILE A 175 -10.73 4.01 -19.58
N TYR A 176 -10.23 4.85 -20.50
CA TYR A 176 -9.49 4.37 -21.67
C TYR A 176 -8.24 3.60 -21.25
N ASP A 177 -7.45 4.14 -20.32
CA ASP A 177 -6.22 3.48 -19.86
C ASP A 177 -6.52 2.11 -19.22
N TYR A 178 -7.64 1.99 -18.49
CA TYR A 178 -8.12 0.73 -17.92
C TYR A 178 -8.59 -0.26 -18.98
N LEU A 179 -9.47 0.15 -19.90
CA LEU A 179 -10.08 -0.76 -20.88
C LEU A 179 -9.10 -1.19 -21.97
N TYR A 180 -8.26 -0.27 -22.44
CA TYR A 180 -7.35 -0.53 -23.55
C TYR A 180 -6.05 -1.18 -23.09
N TYR A 181 -5.50 -0.75 -21.95
CA TYR A 181 -4.21 -1.25 -21.48
C TYR A 181 -4.27 -2.12 -20.22
N GLY A 182 -5.40 -2.16 -19.51
CA GLY A 182 -5.50 -2.84 -18.22
C GLY A 182 -4.90 -2.05 -17.05
N TYR A 183 -4.62 -0.74 -17.21
CA TYR A 183 -4.00 0.03 -16.12
C TYR A 183 -5.00 0.43 -15.05
N TYR A 184 -4.62 0.20 -13.81
CA TYR A 184 -5.28 0.69 -12.61
C TYR A 184 -4.22 1.32 -11.71
N ASP A 185 -4.62 2.31 -10.91
CA ASP A 185 -3.76 3.02 -9.94
C ASP A 185 -2.41 3.55 -10.50
N HIS A 186 -2.32 3.75 -11.81
CA HIS A 186 -1.08 4.19 -12.49
C HIS A 186 -0.89 5.73 -12.48
N THR A 187 -1.89 6.47 -12.01
CA THR A 187 -1.85 7.92 -11.80
C THR A 187 -2.54 8.28 -10.48
N ASN A 188 -2.52 9.56 -10.12
CA ASN A 188 -3.28 10.08 -8.99
C ASN A 188 -4.72 10.49 -9.37
N GLU A 189 -5.09 10.41 -10.65
CA GLU A 189 -6.48 10.62 -11.09
C GLU A 189 -7.30 9.36 -10.82
N THR A 190 -8.59 9.53 -10.50
CA THR A 190 -9.53 8.42 -10.34
C THR A 190 -10.42 8.26 -11.58
N PHE A 191 -11.30 7.25 -11.57
CA PHE A 191 -12.33 7.07 -12.59
C PHE A 191 -13.41 8.17 -12.58
N PHE A 192 -13.38 9.06 -11.60
CA PHE A 192 -14.20 10.26 -11.53
C PHE A 192 -13.36 11.49 -11.85
N LYS A 193 -13.85 12.31 -12.78
CA LYS A 193 -13.19 13.56 -13.16
C LYS A 193 -13.06 14.46 -11.94
N ASP A 194 -11.89 15.09 -11.80
CA ASP A 194 -11.55 16.05 -10.74
C ASP A 194 -11.51 15.48 -9.31
N ILE A 195 -11.74 14.17 -9.13
CA ILE A 195 -11.45 13.45 -7.89
C ILE A 195 -10.07 12.80 -8.01
N PHE A 196 -9.20 13.12 -7.07
CA PHE A 196 -7.81 12.68 -7.07
C PHE A 196 -7.49 11.85 -5.82
N SER A 197 -6.61 10.87 -5.95
CA SER A 197 -5.96 10.20 -4.83
C SER A 197 -4.76 11.04 -4.38
N LEU A 198 -4.62 11.33 -3.08
CA LEU A 198 -3.39 11.96 -2.55
C LEU A 198 -2.21 11.03 -2.86
N PRO A 199 -1.13 11.47 -3.53
CA PRO A 199 -0.07 10.55 -3.90
C PRO A 199 0.62 9.95 -2.67
N GLN A 200 1.16 8.73 -2.78
CA GLN A 200 1.93 8.11 -1.71
C GLN A 200 3.10 8.99 -1.23
N GLY A 201 3.40 9.00 0.06
CA GLY A 201 4.52 9.79 0.59
C GLY A 201 4.35 11.31 0.41
N HIS A 202 3.10 11.78 0.30
CA HIS A 202 2.77 13.20 0.23
C HIS A 202 1.85 13.61 1.38
N TYR A 203 1.86 14.91 1.65
CA TYR A 203 0.91 15.58 2.49
C TYR A 203 0.36 16.81 1.76
N PHE A 204 -0.78 17.31 2.21
CA PHE A 204 -1.27 18.61 1.79
C PHE A 204 -1.52 19.53 2.98
N LEU A 205 -1.46 20.83 2.70
CA LEU A 205 -1.79 21.90 3.62
C LEU A 205 -2.90 22.74 3.02
N ILE A 206 -3.87 23.12 3.85
CA ILE A 206 -4.88 24.13 3.51
C ILE A 206 -4.84 25.22 4.56
N LYS A 207 -4.54 26.44 4.11
CA LYS A 207 -4.52 27.65 4.94
C LYS A 207 -4.93 28.85 4.08
N ASP A 208 -5.80 29.73 4.58
CA ASP A 208 -6.22 30.94 3.85
C ASP A 208 -6.70 30.66 2.41
N ASN A 209 -7.43 29.56 2.19
CA ASN A 209 -7.86 29.01 0.88
C ASN A 209 -6.71 28.54 -0.05
N ASN A 210 -5.46 28.65 0.37
CA ASN A 210 -4.32 28.12 -0.34
C ASN A 210 -4.18 26.62 -0.07
N PHE A 211 -4.17 25.84 -1.15
CA PHE A 211 -3.98 24.40 -1.13
C PHE A 211 -2.59 24.07 -1.71
N THR A 212 -1.78 23.34 -0.95
CA THR A 212 -0.45 22.91 -1.43
C THR A 212 -0.24 21.44 -1.13
N ILE A 213 0.31 20.70 -2.10
CA ILE A 213 0.72 19.31 -1.93
C ILE A 213 2.25 19.26 -1.91
N LYS A 214 2.84 18.53 -0.95
CA LYS A 214 4.29 18.37 -0.81
C LYS A 214 4.66 16.91 -0.60
N LYS A 215 5.71 16.47 -1.28
CA LYS A 215 6.30 15.14 -1.11
C LYS A 215 7.22 15.15 0.12
N TYR A 216 7.05 14.21 1.03
CA TYR A 216 7.93 14.03 2.18
C TYR A 216 8.74 12.73 2.10
N TRP A 217 8.36 11.79 1.23
CA TRP A 217 9.06 10.52 1.08
C TRP A 217 8.99 9.96 -0.34
N GLU A 218 10.08 9.38 -0.81
CA GLU A 218 10.13 8.54 -2.02
C GLU A 218 11.19 7.46 -1.85
N VAL A 219 10.88 6.22 -2.26
CA VAL A 219 11.85 5.11 -2.26
C VAL A 219 13.10 5.45 -3.06
N GLY A 220 12.94 6.15 -4.20
CA GLY A 220 14.03 6.48 -5.08
C GLY A 220 15.10 7.36 -4.45
N ASP A 221 14.68 8.34 -3.65
CA ASP A 221 15.58 9.25 -2.94
C ASP A 221 16.45 8.48 -1.92
N ARG A 222 15.94 7.37 -1.37
CA ARG A 222 16.67 6.49 -0.44
C ARG A 222 17.68 5.58 -1.13
N LEU A 223 17.43 5.19 -2.39
CA LEU A 223 18.29 4.25 -3.12
C LEU A 223 19.56 4.90 -3.70
N ILE A 224 19.56 6.22 -3.92
CA ILE A 224 20.68 6.94 -4.59
C ILE A 224 22.02 6.81 -3.85
N ASN A 225 22.01 6.67 -2.52
CA ASN A 225 23.22 6.73 -1.69
C ASN A 225 23.64 5.38 -1.09
N ILE A 226 22.99 4.27 -1.46
CA ILE A 226 23.32 2.95 -0.89
C ILE A 226 24.59 2.39 -1.55
N LYS A 227 25.68 2.34 -0.77
CA LYS A 227 26.86 1.55 -1.12
C LYS A 227 26.67 0.12 -0.61
N PHE A 228 26.58 -0.85 -1.51
CA PHE A 228 26.45 -2.26 -1.15
C PHE A 228 27.72 -2.75 -0.44
N LYS A 229 27.58 -3.19 0.81
CA LYS A 229 28.62 -3.93 1.55
C LYS A 229 28.64 -5.42 1.10
N ARG A 230 29.56 -6.23 1.63
CA ARG A 230 29.71 -7.67 1.29
C ARG A 230 28.38 -8.45 1.45
N GLU A 231 28.13 -9.40 0.56
CA GLU A 231 26.87 -10.15 0.42
C GLU A 231 26.37 -10.84 1.70
N LYS A 232 27.24 -11.54 2.44
CA LYS A 232 26.86 -12.19 3.72
C LYS A 232 26.27 -11.21 4.74
N SER A 233 26.76 -9.97 4.77
CA SER A 233 26.21 -8.94 5.67
C SER A 233 24.83 -8.44 5.23
N LEU A 234 24.48 -8.56 3.95
CA LEU A 234 23.19 -8.13 3.40
C LEU A 234 22.08 -9.14 3.71
N ILE A 235 22.34 -10.45 3.59
CA ILE A 235 21.35 -11.50 3.92
C ILE A 235 20.95 -11.40 5.39
N SER A 236 21.94 -11.34 6.29
CA SER A 236 21.67 -11.18 7.73
C SER A 236 20.91 -9.89 8.01
N LYS A 237 21.28 -8.77 7.38
CA LYS A 237 20.58 -7.49 7.57
C LYS A 237 19.15 -7.51 7.02
N PHE A 238 18.93 -8.16 5.88
CA PHE A 238 17.59 -8.32 5.30
C PHE A 238 16.70 -9.13 6.24
N LYS A 239 17.20 -10.26 6.76
CA LYS A 239 16.48 -11.06 7.75
C LYS A 239 16.16 -10.26 9.01
N GLU A 240 17.13 -9.52 9.56
CA GLU A 240 16.94 -8.63 10.71
C GLU A 240 15.82 -7.61 10.47
N LEU A 241 15.82 -6.94 9.31
CA LEU A 241 14.82 -5.91 8.96
C LEU A 241 13.43 -6.50 8.73
N ILE A 242 13.32 -7.70 8.16
CA ILE A 242 12.01 -8.38 8.03
C ILE A 242 11.47 -8.74 9.41
N ILE A 243 12.31 -9.31 10.28
CA ILE A 243 11.92 -9.65 11.66
C ILE A 243 11.45 -8.41 12.40
N ASP A 244 12.22 -7.32 12.37
CA ASP A 244 11.85 -6.03 13.01
C ASP A 244 10.52 -5.48 12.45
N SER A 245 10.34 -5.52 11.12
CA SER A 245 9.09 -5.11 10.47
C SER A 245 7.88 -5.93 10.92
N LEU A 246 8.05 -7.25 11.12
CA LEU A 246 6.97 -8.13 11.60
C LEU A 246 6.70 -7.92 13.08
N SER A 247 7.72 -7.83 13.93
CA SER A 247 7.56 -7.56 15.37
C SER A 247 6.77 -6.27 15.64
N LEU A 248 6.97 -5.24 14.82
CA LEU A 248 6.19 -4.00 14.90
C LEU A 248 4.71 -4.17 14.55
N ARG A 249 4.36 -5.05 13.61
CA ARG A 249 2.98 -5.30 13.13
C ARG A 249 2.22 -6.32 13.96
N LEU A 250 2.93 -7.07 14.79
CA LEU A 250 2.35 -8.03 15.72
C LEU A 250 1.83 -7.36 17.01
N ARG A 251 1.98 -6.04 17.16
CA ARG A 251 1.43 -5.24 18.25
C ARG A 251 -0.06 -4.99 18.01
N SER A 252 -0.93 -5.83 18.57
CA SER A 252 -2.39 -5.73 18.44
C SER A 252 -3.08 -6.16 19.74
N ASP A 253 -4.16 -5.48 20.13
CA ASP A 253 -5.03 -5.90 21.24
C ASP A 253 -6.16 -6.85 20.76
N THR A 254 -6.14 -7.22 19.47
CA THR A 254 -7.12 -8.12 18.83
C THR A 254 -6.41 -9.31 18.16
N PRO A 255 -7.08 -10.47 17.97
CA PRO A 255 -6.50 -11.62 17.29
C PRO A 255 -5.95 -11.26 15.91
N ILE A 256 -4.78 -11.82 15.60
CA ILE A 256 -4.08 -11.62 14.32
C ILE A 256 -4.23 -12.90 13.50
N GLY A 257 -4.71 -12.75 12.28
CA GLY A 257 -4.62 -13.79 11.27
C GLY A 257 -3.56 -13.48 10.22
N VAL A 258 -3.16 -14.50 9.48
CA VAL A 258 -2.18 -14.39 8.40
C VAL A 258 -2.79 -14.98 7.13
N THR A 259 -2.67 -14.28 6.01
CA THR A 259 -3.04 -14.86 4.72
C THR A 259 -1.97 -15.85 4.28
N LEU A 260 -2.38 -17.07 3.92
CA LEU A 260 -1.49 -18.15 3.52
C LEU A 260 -1.79 -18.58 2.09
N SER A 261 -0.73 -18.68 1.30
CA SER A 261 -0.72 -19.19 -0.08
C SER A 261 0.38 -20.26 -0.19
N GLY A 262 0.44 -20.95 -1.34
CA GLY A 262 1.54 -21.87 -1.64
C GLY A 262 2.85 -21.17 -2.02
N GLY A 263 2.83 -19.83 -2.12
CA GLY A 263 3.99 -19.03 -2.49
C GLY A 263 5.06 -18.90 -1.40
N LEU A 264 6.27 -18.52 -1.84
CA LEU A 264 7.42 -18.29 -0.97
C LEU A 264 7.18 -17.15 0.02
N ASP A 265 6.48 -16.10 -0.41
CA ASP A 265 6.30 -14.86 0.36
C ASP A 265 5.48 -15.08 1.63
N SER A 266 4.25 -15.58 1.49
CA SER A 266 3.38 -15.88 2.63
C SER A 266 3.97 -16.98 3.52
N SER A 267 4.61 -17.99 2.91
CA SER A 267 5.22 -19.08 3.66
C SER A 267 6.41 -18.62 4.50
N SER A 268 7.26 -17.75 3.95
CA SER A 268 8.39 -17.16 4.68
C SER A 268 7.91 -16.24 5.80
N LEU A 269 6.89 -15.42 5.52
CA LEU A 269 6.29 -14.54 6.51
C LEU A 269 5.70 -15.35 7.68
N MET A 270 4.93 -16.39 7.38
CA MET A 270 4.32 -17.23 8.41
C MET A 270 5.37 -18.01 9.21
N ALA A 271 6.43 -18.53 8.57
CA ALA A 271 7.53 -19.19 9.26
C ALA A 271 8.29 -18.26 10.23
N ILE A 272 8.43 -16.97 9.89
CA ILE A 272 9.03 -15.98 10.79
C ILE A 272 8.07 -15.63 11.93
N ILE A 273 6.77 -15.49 11.65
CA ILE A 273 5.76 -15.24 12.69
C ILE A 273 5.72 -16.40 13.70
N ASP A 274 5.73 -17.66 13.23
CA ASP A 274 5.79 -18.88 14.08
C ASP A 274 7.01 -18.90 15.00
N GLN A 275 8.13 -18.30 14.58
CA GLN A 275 9.33 -18.15 15.43
C GLN A 275 9.21 -17.02 16.46
N LEU A 276 8.42 -15.98 16.16
CA LEU A 276 8.28 -14.79 17.02
C LEU A 276 7.15 -14.93 18.04
N PHE A 277 6.19 -15.84 17.81
CA PHE A 277 5.03 -16.01 18.67
C PHE A 277 5.11 -17.31 19.48
N GLU A 278 5.23 -17.18 20.80
CA GLU A 278 5.23 -18.34 21.72
C GLU A 278 3.82 -18.93 21.90
N LYS A 279 2.75 -18.14 21.71
CA LYS A 279 1.35 -18.59 21.83
C LYS A 279 0.76 -18.95 20.48
N LYS A 280 1.08 -20.16 20.00
CA LYS A 280 0.62 -20.70 18.71
C LYS A 280 -0.91 -20.70 18.55
N ASP A 281 -1.66 -20.90 19.64
CA ASP A 281 -3.13 -20.99 19.66
C ASP A 281 -3.85 -19.67 19.30
N THR A 282 -3.11 -18.61 19.00
CA THR A 282 -3.67 -17.28 18.70
C THR A 282 -3.46 -16.83 17.27
N ILE A 283 -2.76 -17.61 16.43
CA ILE A 283 -2.53 -17.27 15.03
C ILE A 283 -3.31 -18.21 14.12
N PHE A 284 -4.24 -17.63 13.38
CA PHE A 284 -5.06 -18.34 12.40
C PHE A 284 -4.57 -18.01 11.00
N THR A 285 -4.48 -19.02 10.14
CA THR A 285 -4.17 -18.82 8.73
C THR A 285 -5.45 -18.78 7.89
N TYR A 286 -5.42 -17.97 6.83
CA TYR A 286 -6.56 -17.74 5.95
C TYR A 286 -6.13 -17.95 4.49
N SER A 287 -6.76 -18.91 3.81
CA SER A 287 -6.34 -19.34 2.48
C SER A 287 -7.45 -19.28 1.44
N ILE A 288 -7.10 -19.05 0.17
CA ILE A 288 -8.02 -19.10 -0.96
C ILE A 288 -7.77 -20.38 -1.73
N PHE A 289 -8.79 -21.23 -1.85
CA PHE A 289 -8.78 -22.41 -2.71
C PHE A 289 -9.64 -22.17 -3.95
N TYR A 290 -9.21 -22.73 -5.09
CA TYR A 290 -9.97 -22.69 -6.33
C TYR A 290 -10.53 -24.06 -6.64
N LYS A 291 -11.79 -24.15 -7.08
CA LYS A 291 -12.40 -25.44 -7.47
C LYS A 291 -11.65 -26.11 -8.63
N ASN A 292 -11.05 -25.33 -9.52
CA ASN A 292 -10.26 -25.86 -10.62
C ASN A 292 -8.82 -26.17 -10.13
N PRO A 293 -8.37 -27.43 -10.17
CA PRO A 293 -7.06 -27.82 -9.67
C PRO A 293 -5.88 -27.12 -10.34
N ILE A 294 -6.01 -26.67 -11.60
CA ILE A 294 -4.95 -25.98 -12.35
C ILE A 294 -4.54 -24.66 -11.68
N PHE A 295 -5.48 -24.01 -10.98
CA PHE A 295 -5.27 -22.74 -10.30
C PHE A 295 -5.14 -22.91 -8.78
N SER A 296 -5.26 -24.13 -8.25
CA SER A 296 -5.30 -24.36 -6.82
C SER A 296 -3.89 -24.59 -6.26
N GLU A 297 -3.54 -23.85 -5.22
CA GLU A 297 -2.31 -24.03 -4.44
C GLU A 297 -2.54 -24.88 -3.18
N GLU A 298 -3.73 -25.48 -3.06
CA GLU A 298 -4.21 -26.21 -1.89
C GLU A 298 -3.22 -27.27 -1.38
N MET A 299 -2.56 -28.00 -2.28
CA MET A 299 -1.56 -28.99 -1.90
C MET A 299 -0.42 -28.38 -1.08
N TYR A 300 0.17 -27.29 -1.56
CA TYR A 300 1.28 -26.61 -0.90
C TYR A 300 0.86 -25.95 0.41
N ILE A 301 -0.35 -25.38 0.43
CA ILE A 301 -0.92 -24.75 1.62
C ILE A 301 -1.13 -25.78 2.73
N ASN A 302 -1.73 -26.93 2.39
CA ASN A 302 -1.99 -27.99 3.36
C ASN A 302 -0.68 -28.60 3.87
N GLU A 303 0.29 -28.88 2.99
CA GLU A 303 1.61 -29.38 3.40
C GLU A 303 2.27 -28.47 4.45
N MET A 304 2.16 -27.15 4.26
CA MET A 304 2.77 -26.18 5.16
C MET A 304 2.00 -26.00 6.46
N ALA A 305 0.66 -25.91 6.38
CA ALA A 305 -0.20 -25.79 7.54
C ALA A 305 -0.10 -27.04 8.44
N ASP A 306 -0.09 -28.23 7.85
CA ASP A 306 0.00 -29.51 8.55
C ASP A 306 1.38 -29.70 9.20
N PHE A 307 2.47 -29.35 8.48
CA PHE A 307 3.83 -29.44 9.00
C PHE A 307 4.04 -28.62 10.30
N LYS A 308 3.27 -27.54 10.45
CA LYS A 308 3.36 -26.63 11.59
C LYS A 308 2.16 -26.66 12.53
N GLU A 309 1.20 -27.52 12.25
CA GLU A 309 -0.07 -27.65 12.98
C GLU A 309 -0.85 -26.33 13.11
N TRP A 310 -0.78 -25.47 12.08
CA TRP A 310 -1.54 -24.23 12.11
C TRP A 310 -2.99 -24.46 11.68
N THR A 311 -3.92 -23.83 12.40
CA THR A 311 -5.32 -23.82 12.00
C THR A 311 -5.50 -22.94 10.75
N ASN A 312 -5.92 -23.55 9.64
CA ASN A 312 -6.17 -22.87 8.37
C ASN A 312 -7.66 -22.81 8.03
N TYR A 313 -8.20 -21.60 7.98
CA TYR A 313 -9.52 -21.34 7.45
C TYR A 313 -9.43 -21.01 5.97
N ASN A 314 -10.09 -21.82 5.14
CA ASN A 314 -10.13 -21.55 3.71
C ASN A 314 -11.52 -21.11 3.22
N ILE A 315 -11.51 -20.41 2.09
CA ILE A 315 -12.68 -20.26 1.22
C ILE A 315 -12.42 -21.04 -0.07
N ARG A 316 -13.47 -21.50 -0.72
CA ARG A 316 -13.37 -22.15 -2.02
C ARG A 316 -14.14 -21.33 -3.06
N ILE A 317 -13.41 -20.72 -3.99
CA ILE A 317 -13.97 -19.87 -5.04
C ILE A 317 -14.13 -20.66 -6.34
N SER A 318 -15.24 -20.41 -7.02
CA SER A 318 -15.54 -20.93 -8.35
C SER A 318 -15.92 -19.80 -9.31
N HIS A 319 -15.96 -20.10 -10.61
CA HIS A 319 -16.30 -19.12 -11.64
C HIS A 319 -17.75 -18.63 -11.52
N GLU A 320 -18.64 -19.44 -10.96
CA GLU A 320 -20.04 -19.09 -10.69
C GLU A 320 -20.17 -17.98 -9.64
N ASP A 321 -19.24 -17.93 -8.68
CA ASP A 321 -19.23 -16.96 -7.58
C ASP A 321 -18.83 -15.55 -8.05
N ILE A 322 -18.05 -15.47 -9.14
CA ILE A 322 -17.49 -14.20 -9.66
C ILE A 322 -18.61 -13.19 -9.93
N LYS A 323 -19.67 -13.61 -10.63
CA LYS A 323 -20.76 -12.71 -11.03
C LYS A 323 -21.45 -12.07 -9.83
N ASN A 324 -21.67 -12.86 -8.77
CA ASN A 324 -22.38 -12.42 -7.58
C ASN A 324 -21.53 -11.47 -6.74
N HIS A 325 -20.24 -11.79 -6.55
CA HIS A 325 -19.36 -10.99 -5.70
C HIS A 325 -18.80 -9.75 -6.38
N MET A 326 -18.73 -9.73 -7.72
CA MET A 326 -18.17 -8.61 -8.49
C MET A 326 -18.83 -7.27 -8.15
N LEU A 327 -20.16 -7.24 -8.00
CA LEU A 327 -20.91 -6.02 -7.68
C LEU A 327 -20.63 -5.51 -6.27
N ASP A 328 -20.52 -6.39 -5.29
CA ASP A 328 -20.21 -6.03 -3.91
C ASP A 328 -18.78 -5.49 -3.77
N VAL A 329 -17.85 -6.11 -4.49
CA VAL A 329 -16.45 -5.66 -4.55
C VAL A 329 -16.38 -4.30 -5.24
N LEU A 330 -17.10 -4.11 -6.35
CA LEU A 330 -17.16 -2.81 -7.04
C LEU A 330 -17.69 -1.70 -6.12
N ARG A 331 -18.77 -1.96 -5.36
CA ARG A 331 -19.30 -1.04 -4.34
C ARG A 331 -18.30 -0.73 -3.23
N SER A 332 -17.42 -1.69 -2.90
CA SER A 332 -16.40 -1.50 -1.87
C SER A 332 -15.20 -0.71 -2.39
N GLN A 333 -14.77 -0.98 -3.62
CA GLN A 333 -13.62 -0.34 -4.27
C GLN A 333 -13.92 1.08 -4.79
N ASP A 334 -15.19 1.45 -4.99
CA ASP A 334 -15.66 2.68 -5.65
C ASP A 334 -15.28 2.83 -7.13
N GLN A 335 -14.38 1.98 -7.63
CA GLN A 335 -13.86 2.04 -8.98
C GLN A 335 -13.50 0.64 -9.49
N PRO A 336 -13.31 0.46 -10.81
CA PRO A 336 -12.76 -0.78 -11.37
C PRO A 336 -11.43 -1.17 -10.72
N TYR A 337 -11.18 -2.48 -10.62
CA TYR A 337 -10.05 -3.07 -9.90
C TYR A 337 -9.30 -4.12 -10.74
N ALA A 338 -8.20 -4.63 -10.20
CA ALA A 338 -7.19 -5.44 -10.88
C ALA A 338 -7.65 -6.83 -11.39
N GLY A 339 -8.85 -7.28 -11.01
CA GLY A 339 -9.47 -8.51 -11.51
C GLY A 339 -9.92 -9.49 -10.42
N VAL A 340 -10.06 -10.77 -10.80
CA VAL A 340 -10.63 -11.84 -9.97
C VAL A 340 -9.94 -12.03 -8.61
N PRO A 341 -8.60 -11.86 -8.45
CA PRO A 341 -7.98 -11.98 -7.13
C PRO A 341 -8.61 -11.06 -6.07
N THR A 342 -9.00 -9.83 -6.43
CA THR A 342 -9.65 -8.90 -5.50
C THR A 342 -10.99 -9.45 -4.98
N ILE A 343 -11.71 -10.22 -5.79
CA ILE A 343 -12.95 -10.88 -5.39
C ILE A 343 -12.66 -11.96 -4.36
N ALA A 344 -11.67 -12.81 -4.62
CA ALA A 344 -11.29 -13.87 -3.69
C ALA A 344 -10.79 -13.30 -2.35
N TYR A 345 -9.99 -12.22 -2.38
CA TYR A 345 -9.58 -11.52 -1.17
C TYR A 345 -10.77 -10.94 -0.40
N ALA A 346 -11.74 -10.32 -1.06
CA ALA A 346 -12.92 -9.79 -0.38
C ALA A 346 -13.72 -10.87 0.36
N GLU A 347 -13.90 -12.05 -0.24
CA GLU A 347 -14.54 -13.18 0.41
C GLU A 347 -13.70 -13.74 1.57
N LEU A 348 -12.37 -13.73 1.44
CA LEU A 348 -11.47 -14.18 2.50
C LEU A 348 -11.56 -13.25 3.72
N MET A 349 -11.59 -11.94 3.47
CA MET A 349 -11.77 -10.91 4.50
C MET A 349 -13.13 -11.03 5.20
N LYS A 350 -14.21 -11.34 4.45
CA LYS A 350 -15.52 -11.65 5.03
C LYS A 350 -15.47 -12.88 5.93
N LYS A 351 -14.76 -13.94 5.50
CA LYS A 351 -14.57 -15.16 6.30
C LYS A 351 -13.79 -14.88 7.59
N ALA A 352 -12.68 -14.14 7.50
CA ALA A 352 -11.90 -13.74 8.67
C ALA A 352 -12.73 -12.92 9.66
N ARG A 353 -13.50 -11.94 9.17
CA ARG A 353 -14.40 -11.14 10.01
C ARG A 353 -15.47 -12.00 10.71
N LYS A 354 -16.07 -12.96 10.01
CA LYS A 354 -17.04 -13.92 10.60
C LYS A 354 -16.40 -14.77 11.70
N ASN A 355 -15.12 -15.09 11.57
CA ASN A 355 -14.34 -15.83 12.56
C ASN A 355 -13.83 -14.95 13.71
N GLY A 356 -14.20 -13.66 13.78
CA GLY A 356 -13.72 -12.73 14.81
C GLY A 356 -12.28 -12.25 14.62
N CYS A 357 -11.63 -12.58 13.50
CA CYS A 357 -10.32 -12.09 13.15
C CYS A 357 -10.44 -10.69 12.51
N ILE A 358 -9.87 -9.69 13.19
CA ILE A 358 -10.01 -8.28 12.79
C ILE A 358 -8.77 -7.79 12.04
N VAL A 359 -7.58 -8.26 12.45
CA VAL A 359 -6.30 -7.91 11.84
C VAL A 359 -5.79 -9.07 11.00
N LEU A 360 -5.51 -8.82 9.72
CA LEU A 360 -4.86 -9.77 8.82
C LEU A 360 -3.52 -9.24 8.35
N LEU A 361 -2.49 -10.07 8.46
CA LEU A 361 -1.18 -9.84 7.87
C LEU A 361 -1.09 -10.51 6.50
N GLU A 362 -0.44 -9.84 5.56
CA GLU A 362 -0.33 -10.29 4.17
C GLU A 362 1.10 -10.13 3.65
N GLY A 363 1.49 -11.03 2.75
CA GLY A 363 2.80 -11.03 2.07
C GLY A 363 2.88 -10.10 0.85
N GLN A 364 1.81 -9.35 0.53
CA GLN A 364 1.80 -8.44 -0.62
C GLN A 364 2.91 -7.39 -0.52
N GLY A 365 3.56 -7.08 -1.65
CA GLY A 365 4.68 -6.15 -1.73
C GLY A 365 6.06 -6.81 -1.78
N MET A 366 6.17 -8.12 -1.47
CA MET A 366 7.45 -8.84 -1.52
C MET A 366 7.96 -9.00 -2.95
N ASP A 367 7.11 -9.43 -3.89
CA ASP A 367 7.44 -9.48 -5.32
C ASP A 367 7.96 -8.14 -5.87
N GLU A 368 7.34 -7.01 -5.51
CA GLU A 368 7.77 -5.67 -5.91
C GLU A 368 9.11 -5.28 -5.26
N MET A 369 9.33 -5.70 -4.02
CA MET A 369 10.55 -5.39 -3.28
C MET A 369 11.76 -6.19 -3.78
N VAL A 370 11.59 -7.47 -4.09
CA VAL A 370 12.69 -8.38 -4.48
C VAL A 370 12.78 -8.64 -5.97
N GLY A 371 11.82 -8.14 -6.77
CA GLY A 371 11.76 -8.40 -8.20
C GLY A 371 11.30 -9.83 -8.53
N GLY A 372 10.30 -10.35 -7.80
CA GLY A 372 9.84 -11.74 -7.90
C GLY A 372 9.09 -12.07 -9.19
N TYR A 373 8.55 -11.08 -9.90
CA TYR A 373 7.86 -11.30 -11.16
C TYR A 373 8.79 -11.70 -12.31
N LYS A 374 8.34 -12.66 -13.12
CA LYS A 374 9.08 -13.18 -14.29
C LYS A 374 9.51 -12.10 -15.29
N TYR A 375 8.76 -11.00 -15.41
CA TYR A 375 9.10 -9.91 -16.31
C TYR A 375 10.32 -9.11 -15.85
N TYR A 376 10.76 -9.21 -14.60
CA TYR A 376 12.02 -8.62 -14.13
C TYR A 376 13.26 -9.37 -14.61
N TYR A 377 13.12 -10.65 -14.97
CA TYR A 377 14.27 -11.47 -15.39
C TYR A 377 14.99 -10.86 -16.60
N GLY A 378 14.25 -10.32 -17.57
CA GLY A 378 14.85 -9.69 -18.75
C GLY A 378 15.73 -8.49 -18.40
N ALA A 379 15.25 -7.63 -17.50
CA ALA A 379 16.02 -6.49 -17.01
C ALA A 379 17.26 -6.92 -16.21
N TYR A 380 17.14 -7.96 -15.39
CA TYR A 380 18.24 -8.52 -14.61
C TYR A 380 19.34 -9.13 -15.50
N ILE A 381 18.97 -9.96 -16.48
CA ILE A 381 19.92 -10.52 -17.46
C ILE A 381 20.65 -9.40 -18.21
N LEU A 382 19.91 -8.39 -18.67
CA LEU A 382 20.50 -7.24 -19.35
C LEU A 382 21.49 -6.49 -18.45
N ASP A 383 21.16 -6.27 -17.17
CA ASP A 383 22.07 -5.64 -16.21
C ASP A 383 23.36 -6.45 -16.00
N LEU A 384 23.28 -7.79 -15.94
CA LEU A 384 24.46 -8.66 -15.87
C LEU A 384 25.34 -8.51 -17.11
N ILE A 385 24.75 -8.52 -18.31
CA ILE A 385 25.46 -8.32 -19.57
C ILE A 385 26.14 -6.95 -19.60
N PHE A 386 25.42 -5.88 -19.22
CA PHE A 386 25.99 -4.51 -19.19
C PHE A 386 27.09 -4.32 -18.15
N LYS A 387 27.08 -5.11 -17.07
CA LYS A 387 28.16 -5.16 -16.08
C LYS A 387 29.33 -6.06 -16.49
N GLY A 388 29.31 -6.65 -17.69
CA GLY A 388 30.34 -7.58 -18.18
C GLY A 388 30.30 -8.96 -17.52
N ARG A 389 29.24 -9.28 -16.76
CA ARG A 389 29.09 -10.56 -16.04
C ARG A 389 28.47 -11.63 -16.95
N LEU A 390 29.12 -11.92 -18.08
CA LEU A 390 28.56 -12.78 -19.14
C LEU A 390 28.33 -14.23 -18.68
N LEU A 391 29.23 -14.81 -17.90
CA LEU A 391 29.05 -16.16 -17.34
C LEU A 391 27.85 -16.24 -16.39
N ALA A 392 27.65 -15.22 -15.56
CA ALA A 392 26.48 -15.14 -14.69
C ALA A 392 25.20 -15.00 -15.51
N ALA A 393 25.17 -14.13 -16.52
CA ALA A 393 24.02 -13.98 -17.41
C ALA A 393 23.67 -15.28 -18.13
N TYR A 394 24.68 -16.03 -18.60
CA TYR A 394 24.48 -17.33 -19.22
C TYR A 394 23.91 -18.37 -18.24
N ASN A 395 24.47 -18.45 -17.04
CA ASN A 395 23.99 -19.37 -16.01
C ASN A 395 22.54 -19.09 -15.62
N GLU A 396 22.17 -17.82 -15.47
CA GLU A 396 20.81 -17.38 -15.17
C GLU A 396 19.86 -17.73 -16.34
N LEU A 397 20.25 -17.43 -17.59
CA LEU A 397 19.46 -17.82 -18.78
C LEU A 397 19.22 -19.33 -18.84
N LYS A 398 20.23 -20.14 -18.49
CA LYS A 398 20.13 -21.60 -18.44
C LYS A 398 19.25 -22.08 -17.27
N ALA A 399 19.41 -21.49 -16.09
CA ALA A 399 18.66 -21.82 -14.88
C ALA A 399 17.17 -21.48 -15.00
N ILE A 400 16.87 -20.39 -15.71
CA ILE A 400 15.53 -19.90 -15.94
C ILE A 400 14.60 -20.97 -16.58
N LYS A 401 15.11 -22.03 -17.23
CA LYS A 401 14.36 -23.23 -17.69
C LYS A 401 12.96 -22.88 -18.26
N ILE A 402 12.82 -21.77 -18.98
CA ILE A 402 11.51 -21.37 -19.51
C ILE A 402 11.24 -22.23 -20.74
N LYS A 403 10.57 -23.37 -20.53
CA LYS A 403 10.19 -24.35 -21.55
C LYS A 403 9.34 -23.81 -22.73
N ARG A 404 9.03 -22.51 -22.78
CA ARG A 404 8.13 -21.90 -23.78
C ARG A 404 8.51 -20.48 -24.25
N ILE A 405 9.69 -19.97 -23.90
CA ILE A 405 10.07 -18.60 -24.30
C ILE A 405 11.30 -18.65 -25.19
N ASN A 406 11.13 -18.15 -26.42
CA ASN A 406 12.20 -17.87 -27.35
C ASN A 406 13.09 -16.77 -26.76
N ILE A 407 14.32 -17.12 -26.34
CA ILE A 407 15.28 -16.23 -25.67
C ILE A 407 15.56 -14.95 -26.48
N PRO A 408 15.78 -15.01 -27.81
CA PRO A 408 15.83 -13.82 -28.66
C PRO A 408 14.61 -12.92 -28.53
N SER A 409 13.40 -13.47 -28.65
CA SER A 409 12.16 -12.70 -28.50
C SER A 409 12.04 -12.07 -27.12
N PHE A 410 12.41 -12.81 -26.06
CA PHE A 410 12.40 -12.34 -24.68
C PHE A 410 13.34 -11.15 -24.45
N LEU A 411 14.59 -11.26 -24.92
CA LEU A 411 15.59 -10.21 -24.77
C LEU A 411 15.27 -9.00 -25.65
N ILE A 412 14.76 -9.21 -26.87
CA ILE A 412 14.26 -8.11 -27.71
C ILE A 412 13.12 -7.39 -26.99
N LYS A 413 12.15 -8.12 -26.43
CA LYS A 413 11.03 -7.52 -25.69
C LYS A 413 11.53 -6.78 -24.44
N ALA A 414 12.52 -7.31 -23.74
CA ALA A 414 13.15 -6.63 -22.61
C ALA A 414 13.86 -5.34 -23.03
N ILE A 415 14.63 -5.36 -24.13
CA ILE A 415 15.28 -4.17 -24.71
C ILE A 415 14.23 -3.14 -25.12
N LEU A 416 13.16 -3.56 -25.81
CA LEU A 416 12.08 -2.69 -26.23
C LEU A 416 11.36 -2.05 -25.04
N ASN A 417 11.06 -2.80 -23.98
CA ASN A 417 10.46 -2.22 -22.76
C ASN A 417 11.37 -1.17 -22.12
N VAL A 418 12.67 -1.48 -22.04
CA VAL A 418 13.69 -0.59 -21.48
C VAL A 418 13.78 0.69 -22.31
N TYR A 419 13.83 0.57 -23.64
CA TYR A 419 14.05 1.70 -24.56
C TYR A 419 12.80 2.55 -24.80
N PHE A 420 11.63 1.93 -24.94
CA PHE A 420 10.36 2.62 -25.21
C PHE A 420 9.59 3.01 -23.95
N HIS A 421 10.18 2.85 -22.76
CA HIS A 421 9.59 3.23 -21.48
C HIS A 421 8.16 2.69 -21.28
N ARG A 422 7.89 1.48 -21.76
CA ARG A 422 6.65 0.77 -21.44
C ARG A 422 7.00 -0.27 -20.40
N ALA A 423 6.40 -0.18 -19.21
CA ALA A 423 6.34 -1.36 -18.36
C ALA A 423 5.54 -2.44 -19.10
N GLN A 424 5.79 -3.72 -18.83
CA GLN A 424 5.22 -4.80 -19.62
C GLN A 424 3.83 -5.26 -19.13
N ASP A 425 3.43 -4.79 -17.93
CA ASP A 425 2.03 -4.64 -17.51
C ASP A 425 1.36 -3.41 -18.17
N GLY A 426 2.11 -2.77 -19.06
CA GLY A 426 1.86 -1.55 -19.79
C GLY A 426 1.98 -0.27 -18.96
N THR A 427 1.99 -0.29 -17.63
CA THR A 427 1.93 0.94 -16.81
C THR A 427 2.88 2.01 -17.34
N LYS A 428 2.38 3.25 -17.51
CA LYS A 428 3.28 4.40 -17.69
C LYS A 428 4.22 4.33 -16.50
N PRO A 429 5.52 4.16 -16.71
CA PRO A 429 6.35 3.81 -15.59
C PRO A 429 6.34 5.02 -14.69
N THR A 430 5.90 4.84 -13.44
CA THR A 430 5.86 5.89 -12.43
C THR A 430 7.18 6.65 -12.54
N TYR A 431 7.08 7.97 -12.70
CA TYR A 431 8.26 8.85 -12.83
C TYR A 431 8.96 8.97 -11.46
N THR A 432 9.15 7.85 -10.77
CA THR A 432 9.94 7.77 -9.55
C THR A 432 11.41 7.84 -9.93
N LYS A 433 12.11 8.81 -9.34
CA LYS A 433 13.51 9.13 -9.62
C LYS A 433 14.47 8.03 -9.17
N GLY A 434 14.00 6.91 -8.60
CA GLY A 434 14.84 5.86 -8.03
C GLY A 434 15.43 4.89 -9.03
N ILE A 435 14.62 3.90 -9.41
CA ILE A 435 15.05 2.79 -10.28
C ILE A 435 15.42 3.34 -11.66
N LYS A 436 14.63 4.31 -12.17
CA LYS A 436 14.89 4.93 -13.48
C LYS A 436 16.18 5.74 -13.52
N VAL A 437 16.48 6.60 -12.53
CA VAL A 437 17.61 7.52 -12.67
C VAL A 437 18.94 6.77 -12.57
N ILE A 438 19.06 5.74 -11.73
CA ILE A 438 20.33 5.02 -11.58
C ILE A 438 20.54 4.04 -12.74
N PHE A 439 19.52 3.25 -13.11
CA PHE A 439 19.59 2.33 -14.25
C PHE A 439 19.75 3.11 -15.57
N PHE A 440 18.91 4.12 -15.84
CA PHE A 440 18.96 4.89 -17.08
C PHE A 440 20.03 5.99 -17.12
N ARG A 441 20.54 6.56 -16.02
CA ARG A 441 21.75 7.41 -16.10
C ARG A 441 22.98 6.59 -16.48
N LYS A 442 23.10 5.35 -15.99
CA LYS A 442 24.11 4.41 -16.50
C LYS A 442 23.86 4.14 -17.99
N PHE A 443 22.61 3.85 -18.36
CA PHE A 443 22.22 3.53 -19.75
C PHE A 443 22.45 4.67 -20.75
N LYS A 444 22.10 5.92 -20.39
CA LYS A 444 22.35 7.12 -21.22
C LYS A 444 23.83 7.46 -21.35
N ARG A 445 24.67 7.07 -20.38
CA ARG A 445 26.12 7.23 -20.46
C ARG A 445 26.77 6.20 -21.39
N THR A 446 26.22 4.99 -21.47
CA THR A 446 26.61 3.97 -22.46
C THR A 446 25.88 4.22 -23.79
N LYS A 447 26.18 5.33 -24.45
CA LYS A 447 25.89 5.48 -25.89
C LYS A 447 26.72 4.44 -26.65
N SER A 448 26.08 3.50 -27.32
CA SER A 448 26.24 3.37 -28.77
C SER A 448 25.35 2.25 -29.33
N ILE A 449 24.93 2.45 -30.58
CA ILE A 449 24.47 1.44 -31.53
C ILE A 449 25.30 0.14 -31.48
N LYS A 450 26.56 0.18 -31.06
CA LYS A 450 27.42 -1.00 -30.89
C LYS A 450 26.90 -1.97 -29.83
N ILE A 451 26.20 -1.50 -28.79
CA ILE A 451 25.63 -2.38 -27.75
C ILE A 451 24.40 -3.12 -28.27
N PHE A 452 23.56 -2.47 -29.09
CA PHE A 452 22.46 -3.13 -29.78
C PHE A 452 23.00 -4.22 -30.73
N PHE A 453 24.00 -3.88 -31.55
CA PHE A 453 24.68 -4.85 -32.41
C PHE A 453 25.39 -5.97 -31.60
N PHE A 454 26.00 -5.66 -30.46
CA PHE A 454 26.63 -6.67 -29.59
C PHE A 454 25.60 -7.61 -28.95
N CYS A 455 24.45 -7.10 -28.49
CA CYS A 455 23.35 -7.94 -28.03
C CYS A 455 22.75 -8.79 -29.17
N CYS A 456 22.61 -8.24 -30.38
CA CYS A 456 22.19 -9.01 -31.56
C CYS A 456 23.20 -10.10 -31.94
N ILE A 457 24.50 -9.81 -31.85
CA ILE A 457 25.58 -10.79 -32.09
C ILE A 457 25.59 -11.88 -31.02
N LEU A 458 25.46 -11.53 -29.74
CA LEU A 458 25.34 -12.51 -28.66
C LEU A 458 24.08 -13.37 -28.81
N LEU A 459 22.94 -12.77 -29.17
CA LEU A 459 21.70 -13.49 -29.47
C LEU A 459 21.83 -14.44 -30.66
N HIS A 460 22.62 -14.07 -31.67
CA HIS A 460 22.92 -14.94 -32.82
C HIS A 460 23.85 -16.10 -32.42
N ILE A 461 24.84 -15.85 -31.56
CA ILE A 461 25.75 -16.88 -31.03
C ILE A 461 24.99 -17.87 -30.14
N PHE A 462 24.09 -17.39 -29.28
CA PHE A 462 23.25 -18.24 -28.42
C PHE A 462 22.15 -19.02 -29.15
N ASN A 463 21.84 -18.69 -30.41
CA ASN A 463 20.91 -19.46 -31.24
C ASN A 463 21.59 -20.61 -32.00
N LYS A 464 22.93 -20.66 -32.00
CA LYS A 464 23.74 -21.70 -32.64
C LYS A 464 24.27 -22.77 -31.66
N PHE A 465 24.00 -22.60 -30.37
CA PHE A 465 24.22 -23.58 -29.30
C PHE A 465 22.87 -23.90 -28.65
#